data_AF-A0A542PWD8-F1
#
_entry.id   AF-A0A542PWD8-F1
#
_cell.length_a   1.000
_cell.length_b   1.000
_cell.length_c   1.000
_cell.angle_alpha   90.00
_cell.angle_beta   90.00
_cell.angle_gamma   90.00
#
_symmetry.space_group_name_H-M   'P 1'
#
loop_
_entity.id
_entity.type
_entity.pdbx_description
1 polymer ?
#
loop_
_entity_poly.entity_id
_entity_poly.type
_entity_poly.pdbx_seq_one_letter_code
_entity_poly.pdbx_strand_id
1 'polypeptide(L)'
;MLNDDAKEMRGWVLRITERAYPDPLSVDLVRQHLQELNYAPSEREVKAHLAYLSEKQLVVTETIGSSSIARNTVRLTAKGKDLLEGNIPPDAGINLGARF
;
A
#
# COMPACT_ATOMS: atom_id res chain seq x y z
N MET A 1 11.66 13.17 2.07
CA MET A 1 10.30 13.04 1.51
C MET A 1 9.45 14.16 2.06
N LEU A 2 8.80 14.95 1.20
CA LEU A 2 7.85 15.96 1.66
C LEU A 2 6.62 15.24 2.26
N ASN A 3 5.90 15.89 3.18
CA ASN A 3 4.76 15.24 3.85
C ASN A 3 3.64 14.83 2.88
N ASP A 4 3.53 15.52 1.74
CA ASP A 4 2.51 15.25 0.73
C ASP A 4 2.84 14.02 -0.12
N ASP A 5 4.10 13.84 -0.53
CA ASP A 5 4.57 12.62 -1.22
C ASP A 5 4.25 11.36 -0.40
N ALA A 6 4.40 11.44 0.92
CA ALA A 6 4.14 10.32 1.83
C ALA A 6 2.67 9.88 1.83
N LYS A 7 1.75 10.85 1.76
CA LYS A 7 0.30 10.60 1.71
C LYS A 7 -0.10 10.05 0.34
N GLU A 8 0.49 10.58 -0.73
CA GLU A 8 0.24 10.12 -2.10
C GLU A 8 0.74 8.69 -2.31
N MET A 9 1.94 8.38 -1.84
CA MET A 9 2.47 7.02 -1.90
C MET A 9 1.57 6.03 -1.16
N ARG A 10 1.01 6.39 0.01
CA ARG A 10 0.04 5.53 0.70
C ARG A 10 -1.22 5.30 -0.13
N GLY A 11 -1.74 6.34 -0.80
CA GLY A 11 -2.85 6.20 -1.72
C GLY A 11 -2.52 5.30 -2.90
N TRP A 12 -1.32 5.42 -3.47
CA TRP A 12 -0.84 4.54 -4.53
C TRP A 12 -0.67 3.10 -4.07
N VAL A 13 -0.14 2.85 -2.87
CA VAL A 13 -0.06 1.48 -2.32
C VAL A 13 -1.45 0.83 -2.28
N LEU A 14 -2.47 1.54 -1.79
CA LEU A 14 -3.83 1.02 -1.75
C LEU A 14 -4.34 0.69 -3.16
N ARG A 15 -4.16 1.60 -4.13
CA ARG A 15 -4.56 1.40 -5.54
C ARG A 15 -3.82 0.26 -6.22
N ILE A 16 -2.52 0.10 -5.95
CA ILE A 16 -1.73 -1.01 -6.48
C ILE A 16 -2.28 -2.33 -5.94
N THR A 17 -2.56 -2.41 -4.64
CA THR A 17 -3.13 -3.62 -4.02
C THR A 17 -4.58 -3.88 -4.40
N GLU A 18 -5.36 -2.85 -4.76
CA GLU A 18 -6.74 -2.97 -5.25
C GLU A 18 -6.80 -3.78 -6.56
N ARG A 19 -5.85 -3.56 -7.46
CA ARG A 19 -5.79 -4.28 -8.75
C ARG A 19 -5.62 -5.80 -8.59
N ALA A 20 -5.07 -6.24 -7.46
CA ALA A 20 -4.87 -7.64 -7.15
C ALA A 20 -5.91 -8.20 -6.18
N TYR A 21 -6.78 -7.37 -5.61
CA TYR A 21 -7.74 -7.82 -4.61
C TYR A 21 -8.65 -8.93 -5.16
N PRO A 22 -8.86 -10.05 -4.43
CA PRO A 22 -8.52 -10.28 -3.03
C PRO A 22 -7.14 -10.91 -2.80
N ASP A 23 -6.30 -11.07 -3.81
CA ASP A 23 -5.01 -11.74 -3.68
C ASP A 23 -3.90 -10.83 -3.13
N PRO A 24 -2.89 -11.40 -2.45
CA PRO A 24 -1.72 -10.66 -2.00
C PRO A 24 -0.74 -10.34 -3.13
N LEU A 25 -0.04 -9.21 -3.02
CA LEU A 25 1.11 -8.83 -3.86
C LEU A 25 2.41 -8.89 -3.06
N SER A 26 3.54 -9.12 -3.73
CA SER A 26 4.84 -8.97 -3.07
C SER A 26 5.12 -7.50 -2.79
N VAL A 27 5.75 -7.22 -1.64
CA VAL A 27 6.17 -5.86 -1.27
C VAL A 27 7.16 -5.28 -2.29
N ASP A 28 7.98 -6.13 -2.91
CA ASP A 28 8.89 -5.71 -3.98
C ASP A 28 8.16 -5.22 -5.23
N LEU A 29 7.06 -5.89 -5.62
CA LEU A 29 6.26 -5.45 -6.76
C LEU A 29 5.55 -4.13 -6.48
N VAL A 30 5.07 -3.93 -5.24
CA VAL A 30 4.54 -2.63 -4.82
C VAL A 30 5.60 -1.53 -4.94
N ARG A 31 6.83 -1.81 -4.49
CA ARG A 31 7.96 -0.87 -4.62
C ARG A 31 8.28 -0.57 -6.09
N GLN A 32 8.28 -1.56 -6.96
CA GLN A 32 8.52 -1.40 -8.40
C GLN A 32 7.46 -0.48 -9.03
N HIS A 33 6.18 -0.68 -8.73
CA HIS A 33 5.12 0.22 -9.22
C HIS A 33 5.27 1.65 -8.69
N LEU A 34 5.68 1.84 -7.43
CA LEU A 34 5.97 3.18 -6.91
C LEU A 34 7.18 3.84 -7.61
N GLN A 35 8.15 3.05 -8.06
CA GLN A 35 9.27 3.54 -8.88
C GLN A 35 8.81 3.96 -10.28
N GLU A 36 7.93 3.19 -10.92
CA GLU A 36 7.31 3.55 -12.20
C GLU A 36 6.50 4.86 -12.12
N LEU A 37 6.00 5.18 -10.93
CA LEU A 37 5.32 6.44 -10.61
C LEU A 37 6.26 7.58 -10.17
N ASN A 38 7.58 7.41 -10.31
CA ASN A 38 8.64 8.38 -9.98
C ASN A 38 8.84 8.71 -8.48
N TYR A 39 8.30 7.94 -7.53
CA TYR A 39 8.55 8.17 -6.09
C TYR A 39 9.86 7.57 -5.58
N ALA A 40 10.42 6.59 -6.30
CA ALA A 40 11.68 5.90 -6.00
C ALA A 40 11.99 5.59 -4.50
N PRO A 41 11.06 5.00 -3.73
CA PRO A 41 11.27 4.79 -2.29
C PRO A 41 12.27 3.67 -1.98
N SER A 42 12.99 3.84 -0.88
CA SER A 42 13.76 2.77 -0.25
C SER A 42 12.84 1.68 0.32
N GLU A 43 13.39 0.49 0.53
CA GLU A 43 12.65 -0.61 1.16
C GLU A 43 12.13 -0.23 2.57
N ARG A 44 12.92 0.55 3.32
CA ARG A 44 12.55 1.05 4.64
C ARG A 44 11.35 1.99 4.58
N GLU A 45 11.29 2.88 3.58
CA GLU A 45 10.16 3.78 3.38
C GLU A 45 8.89 3.02 3.02
N VAL A 46 8.97 2.05 2.09
CA VAL A 46 7.83 1.18 1.76
C VAL A 46 7.32 0.45 3.00
N LYS A 47 8.22 -0.14 3.80
CA LYS A 47 7.86 -0.79 5.08
C LYS A 47 7.17 0.16 6.04
N ALA A 48 7.61 1.42 6.15
CA ALA A 48 6.98 2.42 7.01
C ALA A 48 5.56 2.79 6.53
N HIS A 49 5.34 2.92 5.22
CA HIS A 49 3.98 3.15 4.69
C HIS A 49 3.07 1.95 4.92
N LEU A 50 3.57 0.73 4.71
CA LEU A 50 2.82 -0.50 4.94
C LEU A 50 2.47 -0.69 6.43
N ALA A 51 3.39 -0.37 7.34
CA ALA A 51 3.12 -0.40 8.78
C ALA A 51 1.96 0.55 9.15
N TYR A 52 2.01 1.81 8.69
CA TYR A 52 0.92 2.78 8.91
C TYR A 52 -0.42 2.28 8.36
N LEU A 53 -0.44 1.78 7.12
CA LEU A 53 -1.67 1.28 6.50
C LEU A 53 -2.22 0.02 7.20
N SER A 54 -1.33 -0.82 7.71
CA SER A 54 -1.68 -2.02 8.48
C SER A 54 -2.25 -1.65 9.86
N GLU A 55 -1.66 -0.69 10.57
CA GLU A 55 -2.21 -0.12 11.81
C GLU A 55 -3.61 0.47 11.61
N LYS A 56 -3.86 1.06 10.44
CA LYS A 56 -5.19 1.55 10.03
C LYS A 56 -6.15 0.45 9.58
N GLN A 57 -5.68 -0.80 9.51
CA GLN A 57 -6.40 -1.98 9.03
C GLN A 57 -6.85 -1.89 7.57
N LEU A 58 -6.15 -1.09 6.75
CA LEU A 58 -6.46 -0.91 5.33
C LEU A 58 -5.75 -1.95 4.46
N VAL A 59 -4.65 -2.51 4.96
CA VAL A 59 -3.92 -3.62 4.36
C VAL A 59 -3.56 -4.65 5.43
N VAL A 60 -3.21 -5.85 4.99
CA VAL A 60 -2.58 -6.89 5.82
C VAL A 60 -1.25 -7.24 5.19
N THR A 61 -0.19 -7.28 6.00
CA THR A 61 1.16 -7.68 5.59
C THR A 61 1.51 -9.02 6.19
N GLU A 62 2.04 -9.94 5.39
CA GLU A 62 2.38 -11.30 5.80
C GLU A 62 3.74 -11.70 5.22
N THR A 63 4.42 -12.64 5.86
CA THR A 63 5.59 -13.30 5.28
C THR A 63 5.16 -14.70 4.86
N ILE A 64 5.15 -14.97 3.55
CA ILE A 64 4.75 -16.26 2.98
C ILE A 64 6.00 -17.01 2.53
N GLY A 65 6.05 -18.32 2.82
CA GLY A 65 7.13 -19.21 2.40
C GLY A 65 7.86 -19.88 3.56
N SER A 66 8.94 -20.58 3.25
CA SER A 66 9.82 -21.22 4.24
C SER A 66 11.11 -20.40 4.41
N SER A 67 11.92 -20.72 5.42
CA SER A 67 13.14 -19.98 5.79
C SER A 67 14.10 -19.70 4.62
N SER A 68 14.13 -20.56 3.61
CA SER A 68 14.98 -20.42 2.43
C SER A 68 14.33 -19.64 1.27
N ILE A 69 13.00 -19.45 1.25
CA ILE A 69 12.26 -18.73 0.19
C ILE A 69 11.07 -17.98 0.82
N ALA A 70 11.35 -17.06 1.74
CA ALA A 70 10.34 -16.21 2.35
C ALA A 70 10.13 -14.93 1.51
N ARG A 71 8.87 -14.53 1.33
CA ARG A 71 8.51 -13.27 0.66
C ARG A 71 7.56 -12.48 1.55
N ASN A 72 7.83 -11.18 1.68
CA ASN A 72 6.88 -10.27 2.30
C ASN A 72 5.80 -9.91 1.27
N THR A 73 4.56 -10.08 1.68
CA THR A 73 3.39 -9.77 0.87
C THR A 73 2.50 -8.76 1.57
N VAL A 74 1.69 -8.07 0.78
CA VAL A 74 0.66 -7.14 1.24
C VAL A 74 -0.64 -7.40 0.47
N ARG A 75 -1.76 -7.38 1.17
CA ARG A 75 -3.09 -7.53 0.59
C ARG A 75 -4.01 -6.42 1.09
N LEU A 76 -4.88 -5.91 0.22
CA LEU A 76 -5.91 -4.94 0.59
C LEU A 76 -6.99 -5.61 1.47
N THR A 77 -7.48 -4.91 2.49
CA THR A 77 -8.62 -5.37 3.30
C THR A 77 -9.94 -4.86 2.70
N ALA A 78 -11.07 -5.41 3.16
CA ALA A 78 -12.39 -4.85 2.84
C ALA A 78 -12.48 -3.36 3.24
N LYS A 79 -11.97 -2.99 4.43
CA LYS A 79 -11.90 -1.60 4.89
C LYS A 79 -11.04 -0.71 3.97
N GLY A 80 -9.93 -1.25 3.44
CA GLY A 80 -9.11 -0.58 2.44
C GLY A 80 -9.88 -0.33 1.14
N LYS A 81 -10.64 -1.32 0.67
CA LYS A 81 -11.52 -1.20 -0.50
C LYS A 81 -12.63 -0.16 -0.27
N ASP A 82 -13.26 -0.20 0.90
CA ASP A 82 -14.28 0.79 1.29
C ASP A 82 -13.73 2.22 1.29
N LEU A 83 -12.48 2.42 1.72
CA LEU A 83 -11.82 3.72 1.66
C LEU A 83 -11.64 4.20 0.22
N LEU A 84 -11.20 3.31 -0.68
CA LEU A 84 -11.00 3.61 -2.10
C LEU A 84 -12.31 3.87 -2.83
N GLU A 85 -13.38 3.18 -2.44
CA GLU A 85 -14.72 3.34 -3.01
C GLU A 85 -15.44 4.60 -2.49
N GLY A 86 -15.02 5.13 -1.34
CA GLY A 86 -15.66 6.26 -0.67
C GLY A 86 -16.84 5.84 0.22
N ASN A 87 -16.87 4.57 0.62
CA ASN A 87 -17.87 4.02 1.55
C ASN A 87 -17.56 4.40 3.01
N ILE A 88 -16.35 4.89 3.30
CA ILE A 88 -15.95 5.43 4.62
C ILE A 88 -15.29 6.81 4.49
N PRO A 89 -15.24 7.60 5.58
CA PRO A 89 -14.61 8.92 5.56
C PRO A 89 -13.13 8.88 5.13
N PRO A 90 -12.63 9.90 4.40
CA PRO A 90 -11.21 10.01 4.06
C PRO A 90 -10.29 10.01 5.29
N ASP A 91 -9.08 9.46 5.15
CA ASP A 91 -8.03 9.51 6.19
C ASP A 91 -7.04 10.65 5.91
N ALA A 92 -6.79 11.52 6.89
CA ALA A 92 -5.91 12.69 6.73
C ALA A 92 -4.45 12.34 6.38
N GLY A 93 -4.02 11.10 6.63
CA GLY A 93 -2.69 10.59 6.30
C GLY A 93 -2.61 9.90 4.94
N ILE A 94 -3.66 9.94 4.12
CA ILE A 94 -3.73 9.25 2.83
C ILE A 94 -4.29 10.22 1.78
N ASN A 95 -3.55 10.41 0.68
CA ASN A 95 -4.02 11.18 -0.46
C ASN A 95 -4.42 10.21 -1.57
N LEU A 96 -5.72 10.09 -1.81
CA LEU A 96 -6.30 9.28 -2.88
C LEU A 96 -6.49 10.08 -4.17
N GLY A 97 -5.62 11.05 -4.49
CA GLY A 97 -5.79 12.18 -5.44
C GLY A 97 -6.80 12.00 -6.59
N ALA A 98 -7.40 13.09 -7.09
CA ALA A 98 -8.55 13.11 -8.02
C ALA A 98 -8.77 11.82 -8.87
N ARG A 99 -9.93 11.17 -8.70
CA ARG A 99 -10.38 10.06 -9.55
C ARG A 99 -10.34 10.51 -11.02
N PHE A 100 -9.60 9.80 -11.86
CA PHE A 100 -9.65 9.96 -13.32
C PHE A 100 -10.87 9.22 -13.88
#